data_AF-A0A520QX59-F1
#
_entry.id   AF-A0A520QX59-F1
#
_cell.length_a   1.000
_cell.length_b   1.000
_cell.length_c   1.000
_cell.angle_alpha   90.00
_cell.angle_beta   90.00
_cell.angle_gamma   90.00
#
_symmetry.space_group_name_H-M   'P 1'
#
loop_
_entity.id
_entity.type
_entity.pdbx_description
1 polymer ?
#
loop_
_entity_poly.entity_id
_entity_poly.type
_entity_poly.pdbx_seq_one_letter_code
_entity_poly.pdbx_strand_id
1 'polypeptide(L)'
;MRCSLYAAVGAAVLVILSGGALAACGTVDLGDNIVPPDLQLDEDFFYCEIQPNILTAKSCAGGESGESGCHAERAQLTLMDTTDAPPVCEDGVVVGGDISADYIFNLEEVRATVQSDPLSSAFYRRPTNLDSHPRQIFPESDPCADMIAQWISRGAL
;
A
#
# COMPACT_ATOMS: atom_id res chain seq x y z
N MET A 1 22.43 -11.01 0.40
CA MET A 1 22.30 -12.48 0.51
C MET A 1 21.24 -12.90 -0.50
N ARG A 2 21.54 -13.87 -1.37
CA ARG A 2 20.68 -14.21 -2.52
C ARG A 2 19.68 -15.30 -2.12
N CYS A 3 18.41 -15.09 -2.41
CA CYS A 3 17.32 -16.03 -2.14
C CYS A 3 17.23 -17.10 -3.25
N SER A 4 17.16 -18.37 -2.87
CA SER A 4 17.07 -19.54 -3.77
C SER A 4 15.76 -20.29 -3.49
N LEU A 5 15.09 -20.75 -4.56
CA LEU A 5 13.74 -21.32 -4.61
C LEU A 5 13.64 -22.75 -4.04
N TYR A 6 12.49 -23.06 -3.43
CA TYR A 6 11.90 -24.41 -3.41
C TYR A 6 10.39 -24.36 -3.69
N ALA A 7 9.89 -25.38 -4.39
CA ALA A 7 8.53 -25.51 -4.92
C ALA A 7 7.80 -26.75 -4.35
N ALA A 8 6.46 -26.69 -4.24
CA ALA A 8 5.49 -27.81 -4.19
C ALA A 8 4.07 -27.18 -4.34
N VAL A 9 3.16 -27.46 -5.27
CA VAL A 9 2.52 -28.66 -5.91
C VAL A 9 1.38 -29.30 -5.10
N GLY A 10 0.16 -29.18 -5.66
CA GLY A 10 -0.97 -30.14 -5.57
C GLY A 10 -2.07 -29.81 -4.54
N ALA A 11 -3.37 -30.06 -4.74
CA ALA A 11 -4.14 -30.64 -5.85
C ALA A 11 -5.65 -30.33 -5.62
N ALA A 12 -6.43 -30.27 -6.70
CA ALA A 12 -7.86 -29.94 -6.71
C ALA A 12 -8.77 -31.14 -6.36
N VAL A 13 -9.91 -30.87 -5.73
CA VAL A 13 -11.03 -31.82 -5.58
C VAL A 13 -12.32 -31.16 -6.08
N LEU A 14 -12.94 -31.79 -7.08
CA LEU A 14 -14.18 -31.39 -7.74
C LEU A 14 -15.37 -32.11 -7.07
N VAL A 15 -16.39 -31.37 -6.63
CA VAL A 15 -17.67 -31.92 -6.14
C VAL A 15 -18.80 -31.34 -7.00
N ILE A 16 -19.57 -32.22 -7.64
CA ILE A 16 -20.79 -31.90 -8.41
C ILE A 16 -21.95 -32.67 -7.78
N LEU A 17 -23.14 -32.04 -7.70
CA LEU A 17 -24.53 -32.53 -7.49
C LEU A 17 -25.20 -31.69 -6.37
N SER A 18 -26.42 -31.12 -6.42
CA SER A 18 -27.53 -30.99 -7.37
C SER A 18 -28.55 -30.05 -6.74
N GLY A 19 -29.41 -29.39 -7.55
CA GLY A 19 -30.78 -29.04 -7.13
C GLY A 19 -31.01 -27.59 -6.71
N GLY A 20 -31.73 -26.84 -7.54
CA GLY A 20 -32.00 -25.42 -7.39
C GLY A 20 -32.76 -25.06 -6.11
N ALA A 21 -32.17 -24.12 -5.37
CA ALA A 21 -32.90 -23.14 -4.60
C ALA A 21 -32.87 -21.85 -5.42
N LEU A 22 -34.04 -21.29 -5.71
CA LEU A 22 -34.21 -19.97 -6.29
C LEU A 22 -33.36 -18.98 -5.49
N ALA A 23 -32.31 -18.48 -6.13
CA ALA A 23 -31.43 -17.46 -5.59
C ALA A 23 -32.26 -16.22 -5.32
N ALA A 24 -32.64 -16.01 -4.06
CA ALA A 24 -32.97 -14.70 -3.56
C ALA A 24 -31.68 -13.89 -3.62
N CYS A 25 -31.42 -13.22 -4.74
CA CYS A 25 -30.52 -12.07 -4.79
C CYS A 25 -31.16 -10.97 -3.94
N GLY A 26 -31.05 -11.08 -2.62
CA GLY A 26 -31.36 -9.98 -1.72
C GLY A 26 -30.30 -8.91 -1.95
N THR A 27 -30.64 -7.87 -2.70
CA THR A 27 -29.86 -6.64 -2.71
C THR A 27 -30.02 -6.04 -1.32
N VAL A 28 -28.95 -6.04 -0.52
CA VAL A 28 -28.92 -5.27 0.72
C VAL A 28 -28.93 -3.80 0.31
N ASP A 29 -30.04 -3.12 0.55
CA ASP A 29 -30.13 -1.67 0.44
C ASP A 29 -29.32 -1.06 1.58
N LEU A 30 -28.07 -0.68 1.30
CA LEU A 30 -27.19 -0.01 2.26
C LEU A 30 -27.65 1.43 2.56
N GLY A 31 -28.70 1.91 1.88
CA GLY A 31 -29.12 3.30 1.88
C GLY A 31 -28.04 4.23 1.32
N ASP A 32 -28.36 5.52 1.23
CA ASP A 32 -27.43 6.55 0.76
C ASP A 32 -26.36 6.95 1.80
N ASN A 33 -26.20 6.17 2.88
CA ASN A 33 -25.30 6.48 4.01
C ASN A 33 -23.99 5.66 3.96
N ILE A 34 -23.41 5.46 2.78
CA ILE A 34 -22.03 4.98 2.68
C ILE A 34 -21.12 6.16 2.96
N VAL A 35 -20.80 6.37 4.24
CA VAL A 35 -19.76 7.30 4.67
C VAL A 35 -18.44 6.51 4.66
N PRO A 36 -17.46 6.88 3.83
CA PRO A 36 -16.13 6.29 3.89
C PRO A 36 -15.58 6.40 5.33
N PRO A 37 -14.89 5.38 5.85
CA PRO A 37 -14.25 5.50 7.15
C PRO A 37 -13.28 6.69 7.12
N ASP A 38 -13.37 7.55 8.13
CA ASP A 38 -12.46 8.68 8.29
C ASP A 38 -11.12 8.15 8.82
N LEU A 39 -10.20 7.87 7.88
CA LEU A 39 -8.87 7.36 8.16
C LEU A 39 -7.97 8.49 8.65
N GLN A 40 -7.65 8.49 9.94
CA GLN A 40 -6.74 9.46 10.57
C GLN A 40 -5.29 8.96 10.47
N LEU A 41 -4.76 8.93 9.24
CA LEU A 41 -3.41 8.46 8.97
C LEU A 41 -2.35 9.37 9.61
N ASP A 42 -1.44 8.75 10.36
CA ASP A 42 -0.34 9.40 11.07
C ASP A 42 0.66 10.01 10.07
N GLU A 43 0.64 11.34 9.94
CA GLU A 43 1.49 12.06 8.99
C GLU A 43 2.97 11.98 9.35
N ASP A 44 3.29 12.09 10.65
CA ASP A 44 4.68 12.05 11.12
C ASP A 44 5.29 10.69 10.81
N PHE A 45 4.55 9.61 11.05
CA PHE A 45 5.00 8.26 10.68
C PHE A 45 5.17 8.11 9.17
N PHE A 46 4.29 8.73 8.37
CA PHE A 46 4.47 8.72 6.92
C PHE A 46 5.77 9.42 6.51
N TYR A 47 6.03 10.63 7.02
CA TYR A 47 7.23 11.40 6.68
C TYR A 47 8.51 10.74 7.21
N CYS A 48 8.47 10.14 8.39
CA CYS A 48 9.64 9.55 9.03
C CYS A 48 9.96 8.13 8.59
N GLU A 49 8.93 7.34 8.25
CA GLU A 49 9.10 5.91 8.00
C GLU A 49 8.69 5.51 6.58
N ILE A 50 7.46 5.83 6.16
CA ILE A 50 6.91 5.35 4.87
C ILE A 50 7.63 6.00 3.68
N GLN A 51 7.74 7.33 3.66
CA GLN A 51 8.36 8.05 2.55
C GLN A 51 9.82 7.61 2.33
N PRO A 52 10.74 7.71 3.32
CA PRO A 52 12.14 7.37 3.10
C PRO A 52 12.37 5.87 2.90
N ASN A 53 11.74 5.00 3.69
CA ASN A 53 12.08 3.57 3.71
C ASN A 53 11.32 2.75 2.66
N ILE A 54 10.23 3.29 2.12
CA ILE A 54 9.39 2.58 1.14
C ILE A 54 9.36 3.32 -0.18
N LEU A 55 8.81 4.54 -0.23
CA LEU A 55 8.61 5.23 -1.49
C LEU A 55 9.95 5.58 -2.17
N THR A 56 10.88 6.14 -1.40
CA THR A 56 12.20 6.56 -1.89
C THR A 56 13.14 5.35 -2.02
N ALA A 57 13.32 4.55 -0.95
CA ALA A 57 14.26 3.44 -0.96
C ALA A 57 13.90 2.28 -1.92
N LYS A 58 12.62 2.11 -2.28
CA LYS A 58 12.18 1.13 -3.30
C LYS A 58 11.96 1.76 -4.67
N SER A 59 12.35 3.03 -4.83
CA SER A 59 12.25 3.79 -6.08
C SER A 59 10.85 3.69 -6.70
N CYS A 60 9.82 3.90 -5.89
CA CYS A 60 8.43 3.77 -6.33
C CYS A 60 8.10 4.80 -7.42
N ALA A 61 8.52 6.05 -7.26
CA ALA A 61 8.32 7.11 -8.27
C ALA A 61 9.11 6.82 -9.56
N GLY A 62 10.44 6.68 -9.46
CA GLY A 62 11.35 6.62 -10.61
C GLY A 62 11.50 5.26 -11.29
N GLY A 63 11.25 4.15 -10.59
CA GLY A 63 11.66 2.81 -11.03
C GLY A 63 13.15 2.55 -10.80
N GLU A 64 13.62 1.35 -11.16
CA GLU A 64 15.04 0.99 -11.06
C GLU A 64 15.86 1.57 -12.24
N SER A 65 17.20 1.44 -12.17
CA SER A 65 18.09 1.95 -13.22
C SER A 65 17.79 1.30 -14.58
N GLY A 66 17.43 2.12 -15.57
CA GLY A 66 17.01 1.66 -16.91
C GLY A 66 15.50 1.59 -17.11
N GLU A 67 14.71 1.83 -16.06
CA GLU A 67 13.27 2.06 -16.14
C GLU A 67 12.97 3.57 -16.22
N SER A 68 11.81 3.93 -16.77
CA SER A 68 11.31 5.31 -16.73
C SER A 68 10.05 5.38 -15.89
N GLY A 69 10.15 5.98 -14.70
CA GLY A 69 9.06 6.50 -13.88
C GLY A 69 7.87 5.56 -13.66
N CYS A 70 7.98 4.57 -12.77
CA CYS A 70 6.90 3.61 -12.51
C CYS A 70 5.62 4.26 -11.96
N HIS A 71 5.78 5.25 -11.07
CA HIS A 71 4.70 6.04 -10.52
C HIS A 71 4.90 7.54 -10.80
N ALA A 72 5.69 7.87 -11.81
CA ALA A 72 5.75 9.23 -12.33
C ALA A 72 4.50 9.54 -13.19
N GLU A 73 4.43 10.77 -13.72
CA GLU A 73 3.37 11.31 -14.60
C GLU A 73 2.40 10.28 -15.24
N ARG A 74 1.09 10.49 -15.07
CA ARG A 74 -0.01 9.71 -15.68
C ARG A 74 -0.20 8.29 -15.13
N ALA A 75 0.37 7.95 -13.98
CA ALA A 75 0.02 6.75 -13.22
C ALA A 75 -1.27 6.97 -12.39
N GLN A 76 -1.97 5.88 -12.04
CA GLN A 76 -3.14 5.93 -11.13
C GLN A 76 -2.76 6.37 -9.71
N LEU A 77 -1.54 6.05 -9.28
CA LEU A 77 -0.88 6.61 -8.11
C LEU A 77 0.30 7.41 -8.65
N THR A 78 0.25 8.73 -8.58
CA THR A 78 1.34 9.60 -9.03
C THR A 78 2.19 9.98 -7.82
N LEU A 79 3.50 9.80 -7.93
CA LEU A 79 4.47 10.11 -6.88
C LEU A 79 5.54 11.05 -7.44
N MET A 80 5.97 11.99 -6.61
CA MET A 80 7.17 12.79 -6.83
C MET A 80 8.37 12.04 -6.30
N ASP A 81 9.45 12.05 -7.09
CA ASP A 81 10.74 11.60 -6.61
C ASP A 81 11.29 12.62 -5.60
N THR A 82 11.72 12.13 -4.45
CA THR A 82 12.10 13.01 -3.34
C THR A 82 13.60 13.22 -3.32
N THR A 83 14.03 14.41 -3.74
CA THR A 83 15.45 14.79 -3.74
C THR A 83 15.85 15.65 -2.55
N ASP A 84 14.87 16.19 -1.83
CA ASP A 84 15.08 17.00 -0.65
C ASP A 84 15.52 16.14 0.55
N ALA A 85 16.20 16.77 1.50
CA ALA A 85 16.62 16.08 2.71
C ALA A 85 15.38 15.65 3.52
N PRO A 86 15.35 14.43 4.07
CA PRO A 86 14.26 14.01 4.95
C PRO A 86 14.19 14.90 6.21
N PRO A 87 13.02 15.02 6.84
CA PRO A 87 12.91 15.69 8.13
C PRO A 87 13.71 14.98 9.22
N VAL A 88 13.97 15.70 10.31
CA VAL A 88 14.59 15.13 11.51
C VAL A 88 13.52 14.40 12.30
N CYS A 89 13.73 13.10 12.51
CA CYS A 89 12.78 12.22 13.15
C CYS A 89 13.36 11.57 14.42
N GLU A 90 12.52 11.42 15.44
CA GLU A 90 12.78 10.61 16.64
C GLU A 90 11.59 9.68 16.86
N ASP A 91 11.84 8.36 16.89
CA ASP A 91 10.81 7.32 17.13
C ASP A 91 9.56 7.44 16.23
N GLY A 92 9.76 7.80 14.95
CA GLY A 92 8.69 7.96 13.96
C GLY A 92 7.90 9.28 14.08
N VAL A 93 8.41 10.23 14.87
CA VAL A 93 7.83 11.57 15.06
C VAL A 93 8.75 12.63 14.48
N VAL A 94 8.19 13.61 13.76
CA VAL A 94 8.96 14.76 13.26
C VAL A 94 9.32 15.68 14.43
N VAL A 95 10.62 15.86 14.68
CA VAL A 95 11.13 16.75 15.75
C VAL A 95 11.84 17.99 15.22
N GLY A 96 12.06 18.06 13.90
CA GLY A 96 12.66 19.23 13.26
C GLY A 96 12.88 19.07 11.76
N GLY A 97 13.41 20.13 11.13
CA GLY A 97 13.49 20.24 9.68
C GLY A 97 12.17 20.64 9.04
N ASP A 98 12.23 21.01 7.77
CA ASP A 98 11.04 21.35 6.99
C ASP A 98 10.51 20.08 6.29
N ILE A 99 9.19 19.93 6.24
CA ILE A 99 8.55 18.93 5.39
C ILE A 99 8.47 19.53 3.98
N SER A 100 9.17 18.90 3.05
CA SER A 100 9.21 19.35 1.66
C SER A 100 7.90 19.06 0.93
N ALA A 101 7.65 19.80 -0.16
CA ALA A 101 6.36 19.76 -0.86
C ALA A 101 6.08 18.41 -1.54
N ASP A 102 7.12 17.70 -1.96
CA ASP A 102 7.09 16.33 -2.47
C ASP A 102 6.63 15.30 -1.43
N TYR A 103 7.05 15.44 -0.16
CA TYR A 103 6.58 14.58 0.95
C TYR A 103 5.08 14.77 1.17
N ILE A 104 4.63 16.03 1.23
CA ILE A 104 3.21 16.37 1.41
C ILE A 104 2.40 15.85 0.22
N PHE A 105 2.88 16.07 -1.00
CA PHE A 105 2.22 15.59 -2.22
C PHE A 105 2.07 14.06 -2.22
N ASN A 106 3.15 13.34 -1.92
CA ASN A 106 3.13 11.88 -1.89
C ASN A 106 2.19 11.33 -0.81
N LEU A 107 2.09 11.98 0.36
CA LEU A 107 1.13 11.59 1.38
C LEU A 107 -0.31 11.67 0.86
N GLU A 108 -0.68 12.79 0.23
CA GLU A 108 -2.02 12.99 -0.31
C GLU A 108 -2.38 11.97 -1.41
N GLU A 109 -1.42 11.65 -2.28
CA GLU A 109 -1.61 10.64 -3.32
C GLU A 109 -1.74 9.23 -2.73
N VAL A 110 -0.93 8.89 -1.73
CA VAL A 110 -1.02 7.60 -1.04
C VAL A 110 -2.34 7.48 -0.28
N ARG A 111 -2.78 8.53 0.42
CA ARG A 111 -4.04 8.58 1.18
C ARG A 111 -5.24 8.14 0.32
N ALA A 112 -5.28 8.54 -0.95
CA ALA A 112 -6.33 8.15 -1.88
C ALA A 112 -6.39 6.65 -2.19
N THR A 113 -5.34 5.88 -1.88
CA THR A 113 -5.23 4.44 -2.17
C THR A 113 -5.34 3.56 -0.93
N VAL A 114 -5.35 4.15 0.26
CA VAL A 114 -5.35 3.45 1.54
C VAL A 114 -6.78 3.11 1.96
N GLN A 115 -6.94 1.95 2.59
CA GLN A 115 -8.17 1.49 3.25
C GLN A 115 -7.86 1.14 4.70
N SER A 116 -8.88 1.04 5.55
CA SER A 116 -8.73 0.85 7.01
C SER A 116 -8.14 -0.49 7.41
N ASP A 117 -8.28 -1.51 6.55
CA ASP A 117 -7.62 -2.80 6.70
C ASP A 117 -6.45 -2.91 5.70
N PRO A 118 -5.21 -3.19 6.14
CA PRO A 118 -4.08 -3.43 5.25
C PRO A 118 -4.39 -4.46 4.16
N LEU A 119 -5.11 -5.53 4.48
CA LEU A 119 -5.45 -6.57 3.50
C LEU A 119 -6.51 -6.14 2.49
N SER A 120 -7.11 -4.96 2.65
CA SER A 120 -8.00 -4.32 1.67
C SER A 120 -7.34 -3.11 0.97
N SER A 121 -6.22 -2.62 1.49
CA SER A 121 -5.52 -1.43 0.99
C SER A 121 -4.64 -1.75 -0.22
N ALA A 122 -4.84 -1.04 -1.33
CA ALA A 122 -4.03 -1.21 -2.53
C ALA A 122 -2.54 -0.88 -2.27
N PHE A 123 -2.28 0.08 -1.37
CA PHE A 123 -0.94 0.48 -0.95
C PHE A 123 -0.15 -0.65 -0.27
N TYR A 124 -0.83 -1.58 0.40
CA TYR A 124 -0.22 -2.78 0.97
C TYR A 124 -0.18 -3.94 -0.04
N ARG A 125 -1.32 -4.24 -0.67
CA ARG A 125 -1.49 -5.47 -1.46
C ARG A 125 -0.68 -5.51 -2.75
N ARG A 126 -0.54 -4.37 -3.44
CA ARG A 126 0.13 -4.32 -4.75
C ARG A 126 1.64 -4.53 -4.65
N PRO A 127 2.40 -3.82 -3.79
CA PRO A 127 3.84 -4.05 -3.68
C PRO A 127 4.19 -5.44 -3.12
N THR A 128 3.27 -6.07 -2.36
CA THR A 128 3.41 -7.42 -1.81
C THR A 128 2.98 -8.55 -2.76
N ASN A 129 2.43 -8.21 -3.94
CA ASN A 129 1.89 -9.14 -4.93
C ASN A 129 0.65 -9.93 -4.48
N LEU A 130 -0.14 -9.35 -3.57
CA LEU A 130 -1.50 -9.79 -3.23
C LEU A 130 -2.57 -9.22 -4.16
N ASP A 131 -2.24 -8.19 -4.94
CA ASP A 131 -3.07 -7.60 -5.98
C ASP A 131 -2.21 -7.27 -7.21
N SER A 132 -2.85 -7.00 -8.35
CA SER A 132 -2.19 -6.74 -9.62
C SER A 132 -1.23 -5.55 -9.52
N HIS A 133 0.06 -5.84 -9.67
CA HIS A 133 1.13 -4.86 -9.85
C HIS A 133 2.14 -5.42 -10.87
N PRO A 134 2.77 -4.60 -11.73
CA PRO A 134 3.73 -5.10 -12.73
C PRO A 134 4.94 -5.84 -12.16
N ARG A 135 5.23 -5.63 -10.87
CA ARG A 135 6.36 -6.24 -10.14
C ARG A 135 6.01 -6.47 -8.68
N GLN A 136 6.55 -7.53 -8.08
CA GLN A 136 6.60 -7.61 -6.61
C GLN A 136 7.77 -6.73 -6.13
N ILE A 137 7.51 -5.80 -5.21
CA ILE A 137 8.54 -4.91 -4.65
C ILE A 137 9.22 -5.59 -3.46
N PHE A 138 8.43 -6.22 -2.59
CA PHE A 138 8.87 -6.99 -1.44
C PHE A 138 7.84 -8.06 -1.09
N PRO A 139 8.21 -9.18 -0.44
CA PRO A 139 7.24 -10.16 0.06
C PRO A 139 6.46 -9.62 1.27
N GLU A 140 5.31 -10.23 1.58
CA GLU A 140 4.52 -9.90 2.79
C GLU A 140 5.30 -10.07 4.09
N SER A 141 6.34 -10.92 4.11
CA SER A 141 7.20 -11.13 5.28
C SER A 141 8.33 -10.10 5.41
N ASP A 142 8.41 -9.11 4.53
CA ASP A 142 9.42 -8.06 4.57
C ASP A 142 9.04 -6.99 5.62
N PRO A 143 10.01 -6.44 6.39
CA PRO A 143 9.74 -5.34 7.32
C PRO A 143 9.02 -4.13 6.69
N CYS A 144 9.18 -3.88 5.39
CA CYS A 144 8.44 -2.83 4.68
C CYS A 144 6.93 -3.11 4.65
N ALA A 145 6.53 -4.37 4.50
CA ALA A 145 5.12 -4.77 4.54
C ALA A 145 4.55 -4.56 5.95
N ASP A 146 5.28 -4.97 6.99
CA ASP A 146 4.89 -4.76 8.39
C ASP A 146 4.73 -3.26 8.72
N MET A 147 5.63 -2.42 8.20
CA MET A 147 5.59 -0.97 8.39
C MET A 147 4.33 -0.33 7.77
N ILE A 148 3.96 -0.72 6.55
CA ILE A 148 2.71 -0.27 5.91
C ILE A 148 1.50 -0.74 6.72
N ALA A 149 1.49 -2.02 7.11
CA ALA A 149 0.38 -2.59 7.87
C ALA A 149 0.20 -1.89 9.22
N GLN A 150 1.30 -1.58 9.92
CA GLN A 150 1.29 -0.83 11.17
C GLN A 150 0.74 0.58 10.99
N TRP A 151 1.23 1.32 9.98
CA TRP A 151 0.78 2.68 9.70
C TRP A 151 -0.72 2.75 9.41
N ILE A 152 -1.20 1.88 8.54
CA ILE A 152 -2.63 1.78 8.21
C ILE A 152 -3.46 1.42 9.45
N SER A 153 -3.02 0.40 10.20
CA SER A 153 -3.77 -0.08 11.37
C SER A 153 -3.84 0.94 12.49
N ARG A 154 -2.83 1.81 12.64
CA ARG A 154 -2.84 2.92 13.61
C ARG A 154 -3.83 4.01 13.24
N GLY A 155 -3.95 4.33 11.95
CA GLY A 155 -4.86 5.38 11.46
C GLY A 155 -6.30 4.95 11.29
N ALA A 156 -6.59 3.65 11.44
CA ALA A 156 -7.94 3.09 11.37
C ALA A 156 -8.68 3.06 12.73
N LEU A 157 -8.08 3.61 13.80
CA LEU A 157 -8.58 3.58 15.18
C LEU A 157 -9.42 4.80 15.55
#